data_AF-A0A917NEC3-F1
#
_entry.id   AF-A0A917NEC3-F1
#
_cell.length_a   1.000
_cell.length_b   1.000
_cell.length_c   1.000
_cell.angle_alpha   90.00
_cell.angle_beta   90.00
_cell.angle_gamma   90.00
#
_symmetry.space_group_name_H-M   'P 1'
#
loop_
_entity.id
_entity.type
_entity.pdbx_description
1 polymer ?
#
loop_
_entity_poly.entity_id
_entity_poly.type
_entity_poly.pdbx_seq_one_letter_code
_entity_poly.pdbx_strand_id
1 'polypeptide(L)' 'MITPYPPVALPGERLTEPVPEYLVTGVEAGMFRPDAADQRLRTVRVVAQED' A
#
# COMPACT_ATOMS: atom_id res chain seq x y z
N MET A 1 6.50 6.30 1.83
CA MET A 1 6.98 5.24 0.91
C MET A 1 6.78 3.93 1.65
N ILE A 2 5.98 3.01 1.12
CA ILE A 2 5.78 1.68 1.74
C ILE A 2 6.84 0.77 1.13
N THR A 3 7.79 0.28 1.93
CA THR A 3 8.91 -0.55 1.46
C THR A 3 8.91 -1.99 2.02
N PRO A 4 7.86 -2.80 1.81
CA PRO A 4 8.07 -4.25 1.76
C PRO A 4 9.03 -4.54 0.60
N TYR A 5 9.83 -5.61 0.73
CA TYR A 5 10.71 -6.04 -0.35
C TYR A 5 10.03 -7.16 -1.13
N PRO A 6 9.89 -7.04 -2.47
CA PRO A 6 10.28 -5.89 -3.32
C PRO A 6 9.30 -4.70 -3.21
N PRO A 7 9.72 -3.46 -3.55
CA PRO A 7 8.86 -2.28 -3.46
C PRO A 7 7.66 -2.37 -4.40
N VAL A 8 6.48 -1.97 -3.92
CA VAL A 8 5.21 -2.16 -4.65
C VAL A 8 4.35 -0.89 -4.83
N ALA A 9 4.72 0.25 -4.22
CA ALA A 9 3.98 1.51 -4.36
C ALA A 9 4.82 2.76 -4.02
N LEU A 10 4.67 3.82 -4.81
CA LEU A 10 5.29 5.14 -4.61
C LEU A 10 4.29 6.20 -4.09
N PRO A 11 4.76 7.24 -3.37
CA PRO A 11 3.90 8.38 -3.02
C PRO A 11 3.32 9.06 -4.26
N GLY A 12 1.99 9.23 -4.28
CA GLY A 12 1.28 9.87 -5.40
C GLY A 12 1.01 8.95 -6.59
N GLU A 13 1.48 7.70 -6.55
CA GLU A 13 1.18 6.71 -7.58
C GLU A 13 -0.33 6.37 -7.61
N ARG A 14 -0.86 6.19 -8.82
CA ARG A 14 -2.20 5.65 -9.02
C ARG A 14 -2.18 4.14 -8.76
N LEU A 15 -2.68 3.73 -7.60
CA LEU A 15 -2.81 2.31 -7.27
C LEU A 15 -3.88 1.66 -8.14
N THR A 16 -3.51 0.58 -8.83
CA THR A 16 -4.42 -0.31 -9.56
C THR A 16 -4.68 -1.57 -8.73
N GLU A 17 -5.75 -2.31 -9.06
CA GLU A 17 -6.23 -3.48 -8.30
C GLU A 17 -5.15 -4.48 -7.81
N PRO A 18 -4.11 -4.84 -8.59
CA PRO A 18 -3.11 -5.81 -8.13
C PRO A 18 -2.33 -5.36 -6.90
N VAL A 19 -2.13 -4.05 -6.70
CA VAL A 19 -1.31 -3.53 -5.60
C VAL A 19 -2.04 -3.64 -4.26
N PRO A 20 -3.29 -3.14 -4.09
CA PRO A 20 -4.07 -3.39 -2.89
C PRO A 20 -4.23 -4.88 -2.58
N GLU A 21 -4.48 -5.72 -3.58
CA GLU A 21 -4.67 -7.16 -3.38
C GLU A 21 -3.40 -7.83 -2.81
N TYR A 22 -2.24 -7.56 -3.40
CA TYR A 22 -0.96 -8.04 -2.89
C TYR A 22 -0.69 -7.57 -1.46
N LEU A 23 -0.95 -6.30 -1.18
CA LEU A 23 -0.67 -5.70 0.12
C LEU A 23 -1.60 -6.26 1.22
N VAL A 24 -2.89 -6.46 0.92
CA VAL A 24 -3.88 -7.03 1.86
C VAL A 24 -3.56 -8.49 2.17
N THR A 25 -3.36 -9.31 1.13
CA THR A 25 -2.98 -10.72 1.31
C THR A 25 -1.64 -10.85 2.05
N GLY A 26 -0.71 -9.93 1.80
CA GLY A 26 0.51 -9.77 2.56
C GLY A 26 0.29 -9.54 4.06
N VAL A 27 -0.62 -8.63 4.43
CA VAL A 27 -0.98 -8.38 5.85
C VAL A 27 -1.44 -9.66 6.52
N GLU A 28 -2.36 -10.38 5.88
CA GLU A 28 -2.92 -11.62 6.41
C GLU A 28 -1.85 -12.69 6.59
N ALA A 29 -0.86 -12.73 5.70
CA ALA A 29 0.29 -13.62 5.78
C ALA A 29 1.40 -13.17 6.74
N GLY A 30 1.24 -12.03 7.45
CA GLY A 30 2.23 -11.54 8.41
C GLY A 30 3.34 -10.67 7.81
N MET A 31 3.12 -10.05 6.65
CA MET A 31 4.07 -9.15 6.00
C MET A 31 4.44 -7.95 6.88
N PHE A 32 5.75 -7.81 7.11
CA PHE A 32 6.34 -6.69 7.83
C PHE A 32 6.36 -5.43 6.97
N ARG A 33 5.66 -4.36 7.42
CA ARG A 33 5.53 -3.07 6.73
C ARG A 33 5.62 -1.92 7.75
N PRO A 34 6.79 -1.67 8.36
CA PRO A 34 6.92 -0.66 9.41
C PRO A 34 6.62 0.76 8.89
N ASP A 35 6.82 1.00 7.59
CA ASP A 35 6.70 2.31 6.96
C ASP A 35 5.26 2.68 6.55
N ALA A 36 4.30 1.78 6.71
CA ALA A 36 2.90 2.05 6.40
C ALA A 36 2.26 2.90 7.52
N ALA A 37 1.57 3.98 7.14
CA ALA A 37 0.83 4.83 8.08
C ALA A 37 -0.24 4.04 8.85
N ASP A 38 -0.85 3.05 8.21
CA ASP A 38 -1.67 2.02 8.84
C ASP A 38 -1.05 0.65 8.56
N GLN A 39 -0.38 0.08 9.56
CA GLN A 39 0.26 -1.23 9.47
C GLN A 39 -0.73 -2.37 9.24
N ARG A 40 -2.04 -2.18 9.47
CA ARG A 40 -3.06 -3.19 9.19
C ARG A 40 -3.73 -3.01 7.83
N LEU A 41 -3.39 -1.94 7.09
CA LEU A 41 -4.00 -1.57 5.80
C LEU A 41 -5.53 -1.60 5.80
N ARG A 42 -6.15 -1.09 6.88
CA ARG A 42 -7.62 -0.95 6.95
C ARG A 42 -8.10 0.30 6.24
N THR A 43 -7.21 1.24 5.99
CA THR A 43 -7.53 2.54 5.40
C THR A 43 -6.51 2.93 4.34
N VAL A 44 -6.97 3.66 3.33
CA VAL A 44 -6.14 4.30 2.32
C VAL A 44 -6.54 5.77 2.20
N ARG A 45 -5.56 6.65 2.01
CA ARG A 45 -5.81 8.06 1.72
C ARG A 45 -5.92 8.24 0.21
N VAL A 46 -7.09 8.66 -0.24
CA VAL A 46 -7.35 9.02 -1.64
C VAL A 46 -7.24 10.53 -1.79
N VAL A 47 -6.55 10.98 -2.83
CA VAL A 47 -6.49 12.39 -3.24
C VAL A 47 -7.13 12.50 -4.62
N ALA A 48 -7.82 13.62 -4.88
CA ALA A 48 -8.29 13.93 -6.22
C ALA A 48 -7.09 14.10 -7.16
N GLN A 49 -7.24 13.71 -8.42
CA GLN A 49 -6.26 14.03 -9.45
C GLN A 49 -6.48 15.48 -9.87
N GLU A 50 -5.41 16.27 -9.97
CA GLU A 50 -5.42 17.59 -10.60
C GLU A 50 -5.38 17.41 -12.13
N ASP A 51 -6.14 18.22 -12.86
CA ASP A 51 -6.18 18.23 -14.33
C ASP A 51 -4.93 18.92 -14.95
#